data_AF-A0A495ZGX8-F1
#
_entry.id   AF-A0A495ZGX8-F1
#
_cell.length_a   1.000
_cell.length_b   1.000
_cell.length_c   1.000
_cell.angle_alpha   90.00
_cell.angle_beta   90.00
_cell.angle_gamma   90.00
#
_symmetry.space_group_name_H-M   'P 1'
#
loop_
_entity.id
_entity.type
_entity.pdbx_description
1 polymer ?
#
loop_
_entity_poly.entity_id
_entity_poly.type
_entity_poly.pdbx_seq_one_letter_code
_entity_poly.pdbx_strand_id
1 'polypeptide(L)'
;MRLSWNEIRARAAAFAQEWADAGYEKGQTQLFYRDFFDIFGMPVRRVATFEEPVRLLGDRRGFIDLFWKGVLLVEQKSEGRDLTQAREQALSYFPGISDVDLPRYLLLSDFQTFELYDLDEDESAAFTLAELPQHVEKFGFILGVQRRSFRDQDPVNIKASERVGQLHDALEESGYTGHDLEQFLVRIVFCFFADARGMAHVHVIIIGLSKRGAAAREKWLFSYETVTSEPHESHHTVLSPYLFDASGLTDPQIVVKEESRQINGLPKLIIGSKPIDGGHYIFKPDERAVFLQEEPEAEPYLRPYVGSREFLQGGERWILRLAEVAPQVLRTLPKVRERIAAVRAYRLASKSKPTQALAETPTLYHVNVVPEVSSERRDYIPIGWLEPPVIPSNKIRVLPNATLWQFGLLTSAMHMAWVRNIGRRLKSDFSYGIGIIYNTFPMPPVPAERLQRLEPYADAVLAARAAYPDATLADLYDPDLMPVGLRRAHRDLDRAVDRLYRRSPFSSDRERVEHLLGLYEKMMVPLAANTRPQRRRRRR
;
A
#
# COMPACT_ATOMS: atom_id res chain seq x y z
N MET A 1 21.47 -19.30 -7.87
CA MET A 1 20.22 -20.04 -8.19
C MET A 1 19.33 -20.03 -6.95
N ARG A 2 18.03 -20.29 -7.10
CA ARG A 2 17.21 -20.74 -5.96
C ARG A 2 17.41 -22.24 -5.81
N LEU A 3 17.44 -22.74 -4.58
CA LEU A 3 17.44 -24.18 -4.31
C LEU A 3 16.06 -24.75 -4.63
N SER A 4 16.01 -25.98 -5.13
CA SER A 4 14.79 -26.77 -5.25
C SER A 4 14.39 -27.39 -3.92
N TRP A 5 13.12 -27.75 -3.76
CA TRP A 5 12.64 -28.42 -2.54
C TRP A 5 13.38 -29.73 -2.26
N ASN A 6 13.78 -30.49 -3.29
CA ASN A 6 14.53 -31.73 -3.10
C ASN A 6 15.94 -31.49 -2.55
N GLU A 7 16.63 -30.43 -3.00
CA GLU A 7 17.92 -30.02 -2.40
C GLU A 7 17.75 -29.55 -0.95
N ILE A 8 16.65 -28.86 -0.63
CA ILE A 8 16.32 -28.39 0.72
C ILE A 8 16.01 -29.58 1.65
N ARG A 9 15.24 -30.58 1.21
CA ARG A 9 15.03 -31.83 1.99
C ARG A 9 16.33 -32.56 2.26
N ALA A 10 17.21 -32.69 1.25
CA ALA A 10 18.50 -33.35 1.39
C ALA A 10 19.40 -32.64 2.40
N ARG A 11 19.42 -31.29 2.38
CA ARG A 11 20.13 -30.47 3.37
C ARG A 11 19.53 -30.61 4.77
N ALA A 12 18.21 -30.64 4.90
CA ALA A 12 17.53 -30.84 6.17
C ALA A 12 17.82 -32.21 6.77
N ALA A 13 17.93 -33.26 5.94
CA ALA A 13 18.30 -34.60 6.40
C ALA A 13 19.77 -34.65 6.89
N ALA A 14 20.68 -33.96 6.21
CA ALA A 14 22.06 -33.82 6.69
C ALA A 14 22.15 -33.02 8.00
N PHE A 15 21.42 -31.90 8.11
CA PHE A 15 21.33 -31.11 9.35
C PHE A 15 20.76 -31.92 10.52
N ALA A 16 19.70 -32.69 10.29
CA ALA A 16 19.10 -33.56 11.30
C ALA A 16 20.05 -34.68 11.78
N GLN A 17 20.99 -35.12 10.94
CA GLN A 17 22.04 -36.06 11.31
C GLN A 17 23.21 -35.37 12.04
N GLU A 18 23.58 -34.15 11.63
CA GLU A 18 24.67 -33.38 12.24
C GLU A 18 24.32 -32.90 13.67
N TRP A 19 23.05 -32.64 13.95
CA TRP A 19 22.56 -32.12 15.23
C TRP A 19 21.81 -33.17 16.08
N ALA A 20 21.88 -34.46 15.73
CA ALA A 20 21.18 -35.54 16.41
C ALA A 20 21.55 -35.70 17.91
N ASP A 21 22.81 -35.43 18.27
CA ASP A 21 23.34 -35.54 19.65
C ASP A 21 23.42 -34.18 20.39
N ALA A 22 22.65 -33.17 19.97
CA ALA A 22 22.77 -31.80 20.47
C ALA A 22 21.82 -31.48 21.64
N GLY A 23 22.36 -31.06 22.79
CA GLY A 23 21.54 -30.85 23.99
C GLY A 23 22.05 -29.91 25.11
N TYR A 24 23.10 -29.10 24.93
CA TYR A 24 23.63 -28.26 26.03
C TYR A 24 24.05 -26.82 25.69
N GLU A 25 23.76 -25.91 26.62
CA GLU A 25 24.08 -24.47 26.59
C GLU A 25 25.60 -24.23 26.81
N LYS A 26 26.23 -23.13 26.40
CA LYS A 26 25.73 -21.83 25.96
C LYS A 26 26.65 -21.30 24.85
N GLY A 27 26.22 -21.44 23.60
CA GLY A 27 27.02 -21.04 22.42
C GLY A 27 26.69 -21.77 21.13
N GLN A 28 26.02 -22.93 21.21
CA GLN A 28 25.60 -23.68 20.01
C GLN A 28 24.35 -23.08 19.33
N THR A 29 23.48 -22.35 20.03
CA THR A 29 22.27 -21.72 19.45
C THR A 29 22.55 -20.90 18.19
N GLN A 30 23.61 -20.09 18.20
CA GLN A 30 24.00 -19.25 17.05
C GLN A 30 24.57 -20.07 15.88
N LEU A 31 25.09 -21.29 16.14
CA LEU A 31 25.57 -22.23 15.13
C LEU A 31 24.40 -23.02 14.55
N PHE A 32 23.57 -23.64 15.39
CA PHE A 32 22.35 -24.36 15.02
C PHE A 32 21.47 -23.53 14.09
N TYR A 33 21.16 -22.28 14.45
CA TYR A 33 20.35 -21.42 13.58
C TYR A 33 21.12 -20.82 12.39
N ARG A 34 22.44 -20.75 12.39
CA ARG A 34 23.19 -20.46 11.15
C ARG A 34 23.01 -21.59 10.15
N ASP A 35 23.23 -22.83 10.60
CA ASP A 35 23.26 -24.01 9.75
C ASP A 35 21.85 -24.41 9.28
N PHE A 36 20.85 -24.26 10.15
CA PHE A 36 19.42 -24.35 9.83
C PHE A 36 19.03 -23.37 8.71
N PHE A 37 19.46 -22.10 8.79
CA PHE A 37 19.16 -21.10 7.76
C PHE A 37 19.92 -21.36 6.44
N ASP A 38 21.10 -21.98 6.50
CA ASP A 38 21.86 -22.40 5.32
C ASP A 38 21.30 -23.68 4.64
N ILE A 39 20.37 -24.44 5.28
CA ILE A 39 19.48 -25.40 4.59
C ILE A 39 18.75 -24.71 3.43
N PHE A 40 18.21 -23.51 3.70
CA PHE A 40 17.49 -22.68 2.73
C PHE A 40 18.43 -21.81 1.86
N GLY A 41 19.74 -21.88 2.10
CA GLY A 41 20.74 -21.07 1.42
C GLY A 41 20.66 -19.58 1.74
N MET A 42 20.08 -19.21 2.88
CA MET A 42 19.93 -17.83 3.33
C MET A 42 20.76 -17.58 4.60
N PRO A 43 21.97 -16.99 4.51
CA PRO A 43 22.79 -16.77 5.69
C PRO A 43 22.09 -15.88 6.72
N VAL A 44 21.77 -16.45 7.89
CA VAL A 44 20.92 -15.86 8.96
C VAL A 44 21.21 -14.38 9.25
N ARG A 45 22.49 -14.01 9.31
CA ARG A 45 23.03 -12.64 9.48
C ARG A 45 22.59 -11.59 8.44
N ARG A 46 21.83 -11.96 7.41
CA ARG A 46 21.22 -11.05 6.43
C ARG A 46 19.80 -10.62 6.79
N VAL A 47 19.14 -11.34 7.69
CA VAL A 47 17.69 -11.22 7.94
C VAL A 47 17.33 -11.19 9.41
N ALA A 48 18.06 -11.92 10.26
CA ALA A 48 17.81 -12.00 11.69
C ALA A 48 19.00 -11.46 12.52
N THR A 49 18.69 -11.09 13.76
CA THR A 49 19.66 -10.70 14.79
C THR A 49 19.59 -11.71 15.94
N PHE A 50 20.73 -12.13 16.48
CA PHE A 50 20.79 -12.98 17.67
C PHE A 50 20.80 -12.12 18.94
N GLU A 51 20.25 -12.66 20.04
CA GLU A 51 20.27 -12.04 21.38
C GLU A 51 19.72 -10.59 21.37
N GLU A 52 18.61 -10.35 20.66
CA GLU A 52 18.03 -9.00 20.55
C GLU A 52 17.43 -8.56 21.91
N PRO A 53 17.87 -7.42 22.48
CA PRO A 53 17.34 -6.91 23.74
C PRO A 53 15.95 -6.29 23.55
N VAL A 54 14.95 -6.78 24.28
CA VAL A 54 13.56 -6.32 24.25
C VAL A 54 13.11 -5.82 25.63
N ARG A 55 12.19 -4.85 25.67
CA ARG A 55 11.57 -4.38 26.91
C ARG A 55 10.39 -5.29 27.25
N LEU A 56 10.32 -5.77 28.48
CA LEU A 56 9.14 -6.48 28.98
C LEU A 56 8.15 -5.47 29.58
N LEU A 57 6.98 -5.94 30.02
CA LEU A 57 6.09 -5.12 30.86
C LEU A 57 6.79 -4.77 32.19
N GLY A 58 6.90 -3.47 32.46
CA GLY A 58 7.68 -2.87 33.56
C GLY A 58 9.12 -2.50 33.14
N ASP A 59 10.00 -2.26 34.11
CA ASP A 59 11.42 -1.92 33.86
C ASP A 59 12.31 -3.14 33.51
N ARG A 60 11.70 -4.32 33.30
CA ARG A 60 12.43 -5.56 32.99
C ARG A 60 12.85 -5.61 31.52
N ARG A 61 13.97 -6.28 31.25
CA ARG A 61 14.47 -6.55 29.90
C ARG A 61 14.55 -8.06 29.67
N GLY A 62 14.15 -8.48 28.47
CA GLY A 62 14.38 -9.83 27.94
C GLY A 62 15.40 -9.79 26.81
N PHE A 63 15.79 -10.97 26.33
CA PHE A 63 16.59 -11.15 25.13
C PHE A 63 15.94 -12.23 24.29
N ILE A 64 15.74 -11.96 22.99
CA ILE A 64 15.18 -12.91 22.03
C ILE A 64 16.35 -13.67 21.38
N ASP A 65 16.33 -15.00 21.40
CA ASP A 65 17.45 -15.82 20.89
C ASP A 65 17.77 -15.51 19.42
N LEU A 66 16.75 -15.52 18.55
CA LEU A 66 16.86 -15.07 17.16
C LEU A 66 15.61 -14.27 16.78
N PHE A 67 15.81 -13.06 16.25
CA PHE A 67 14.73 -12.18 15.83
C PHE A 67 14.90 -11.65 14.40
N TRP A 68 14.01 -12.08 13.51
CA TRP A 68 13.76 -11.51 12.19
C TRP A 68 12.51 -10.64 12.27
N LYS A 69 12.72 -9.34 12.51
CA LYS A 69 11.67 -8.30 12.61
C LYS A 69 10.66 -8.39 11.46
N GLY A 70 9.37 -8.42 11.80
CA GLY A 70 8.27 -8.53 10.84
C GLY A 70 8.05 -9.93 10.26
N VAL A 71 8.81 -10.96 10.66
CA VAL A 71 8.76 -12.30 10.05
C VAL A 71 8.82 -13.42 11.09
N LEU A 72 9.91 -13.59 11.84
CA LEU A 72 10.15 -14.74 12.72
C LEU A 72 10.73 -14.31 14.06
N LEU A 73 10.16 -14.82 15.15
CA LEU A 73 10.74 -14.80 16.49
C LEU A 73 11.06 -16.24 16.92
N VAL A 74 12.21 -16.41 17.57
CA VAL A 74 12.66 -17.71 18.11
C VAL A 74 12.96 -17.57 19.60
N GLU A 75 12.51 -18.55 20.37
CA GLU A 75 12.91 -18.77 21.77
C GLU A 75 13.46 -20.21 21.86
N GLN A 76 14.72 -20.34 22.26
CA GLN A 76 15.45 -21.60 22.34
C GLN A 76 15.55 -22.07 23.80
N LYS A 77 15.46 -23.38 24.03
CA LYS A 77 15.79 -24.02 25.30
C LYS A 77 16.90 -25.07 25.16
N SER A 78 17.46 -25.50 26.28
CA SER A 78 18.20 -26.76 26.38
C SER A 78 17.26 -27.95 26.15
N GLU A 79 17.79 -29.10 25.73
CA GLU A 79 17.03 -30.32 25.43
C GLU A 79 16.14 -30.78 26.60
N GLY A 80 14.95 -31.29 26.29
CA GLY A 80 14.00 -31.84 27.26
C GLY A 80 13.33 -30.78 28.15
N ARG A 81 13.37 -29.50 27.76
CA ARG A 81 12.71 -28.39 28.45
C ARG A 81 11.31 -28.14 27.92
N ASP A 82 10.43 -27.71 28.82
CA ASP A 82 9.03 -27.40 28.51
C ASP A 82 8.89 -26.19 27.57
N LEU A 83 8.46 -26.44 26.33
CA LEU A 83 8.19 -25.41 25.33
C LEU A 83 6.95 -24.56 25.66
N THR A 84 6.05 -25.01 26.55
CA THR A 84 4.91 -24.20 27.02
C THR A 84 5.42 -22.91 27.69
N GLN A 85 6.44 -23.03 28.54
CA GLN A 85 7.10 -21.89 29.18
C GLN A 85 7.89 -21.04 28.18
N ALA A 86 8.48 -21.66 27.15
CA ALA A 86 9.09 -20.92 26.04
C ALA A 86 8.04 -20.07 25.29
N ARG A 87 6.82 -20.59 25.08
CA ARG A 87 5.71 -19.86 24.44
C ARG A 87 5.26 -18.66 25.27
N GLU A 88 5.06 -18.83 26.58
CA GLU A 88 4.70 -17.72 27.48
C GLU A 88 5.78 -16.64 27.50
N GLN A 89 7.05 -17.03 27.57
CA GLN A 89 8.19 -16.13 27.54
C GLN A 89 8.26 -15.36 26.20
N ALA A 90 8.12 -16.06 25.07
CA ALA A 90 8.12 -15.46 23.74
C ALA A 90 6.99 -14.43 23.55
N LEU A 91 5.77 -14.75 23.99
CA LEU A 91 4.63 -13.83 23.95
C LEU A 91 4.82 -12.63 24.89
N SER A 92 5.52 -12.80 26.02
CA SER A 92 5.80 -11.70 26.96
C SER A 92 6.65 -10.57 26.37
N TYR A 93 7.37 -10.82 25.28
CA TYR A 93 8.14 -9.81 24.55
C TYR A 93 7.27 -8.88 23.69
N PHE A 94 6.07 -9.30 23.28
CA PHE A 94 5.28 -8.62 22.26
C PHE A 94 4.94 -7.16 22.63
N PRO A 95 4.59 -6.81 23.89
CA PRO A 95 4.37 -5.41 24.29
C PRO A 95 5.61 -4.50 24.19
N GLY A 96 6.81 -5.07 24.06
CA GLY A 96 8.06 -4.34 23.82
C GLY A 96 8.48 -4.22 22.35
N ILE A 97 7.75 -4.88 21.45
CA ILE A 97 7.99 -4.89 20.01
C ILE A 97 6.97 -3.97 19.35
N SER A 98 7.40 -3.03 18.51
CA SER A 98 6.48 -2.18 17.75
C SER A 98 5.72 -2.98 16.70
N ASP A 99 4.45 -2.66 16.43
CA ASP A 99 3.55 -3.38 15.53
C ASP A 99 4.17 -3.79 14.18
N VAL A 100 5.04 -2.95 13.60
CA VAL A 100 5.71 -3.17 12.30
C VAL A 100 6.91 -4.13 12.35
N ASP A 101 7.42 -4.41 13.55
CA ASP A 101 8.50 -5.36 13.83
C ASP A 101 7.94 -6.70 14.38
N LEU A 102 6.64 -6.79 14.74
CA LEU A 102 6.03 -8.00 15.30
C LEU A 102 6.23 -9.21 14.38
N PRO A 103 6.55 -10.39 14.94
CA PRO A 103 6.73 -11.60 14.14
C PRO A 103 5.38 -12.14 13.65
N ARG A 104 5.34 -12.65 12.42
CA ARG A 104 4.26 -13.54 11.97
C ARG A 104 4.48 -14.96 12.49
N TYR A 105 5.71 -15.45 12.43
CA TYR A 105 6.08 -16.80 12.85
C TYR A 105 6.70 -16.78 14.25
N LEU A 106 6.22 -17.67 15.12
CA LEU A 106 6.90 -18.01 16.36
C LEU A 106 7.44 -19.44 16.25
N LEU A 107 8.75 -19.61 16.45
CA LEU A 107 9.38 -20.92 16.53
C LEU A 107 9.93 -21.15 17.94
N LEU A 108 9.55 -22.26 18.55
CA LEU A 108 10.12 -22.74 19.81
C LEU A 108 10.92 -24.00 19.49
N SER A 109 12.05 -24.19 20.16
CA SER A 109 12.86 -25.40 20.00
C SER A 109 13.72 -25.70 21.23
N ASP A 110 13.97 -26.98 21.46
CA ASP A 110 14.92 -27.52 22.44
C ASP A 110 16.08 -28.29 21.76
N PHE A 111 16.39 -27.94 20.50
CA PHE A 111 17.27 -28.65 19.56
C PHE A 111 16.65 -29.91 18.95
N GLN A 112 16.00 -30.77 19.76
CA GLN A 112 15.45 -32.04 19.30
C GLN A 112 13.98 -31.97 18.83
N THR A 113 13.26 -30.93 19.20
CA THR A 113 11.90 -30.64 18.76
C THR A 113 11.76 -29.22 18.20
N PHE A 114 10.75 -29.02 17.36
CA PHE A 114 10.35 -27.72 16.82
C PHE A 114 8.83 -27.55 16.99
N GLU A 115 8.40 -26.45 17.59
CA GLU A 115 7.02 -25.96 17.50
C GLU A 115 6.98 -24.67 16.71
N LEU A 116 6.49 -24.73 15.47
CA LEU A 116 6.26 -23.55 14.62
C LEU A 116 4.79 -23.14 14.69
N TYR A 117 4.54 -21.86 14.94
CA TYR A 117 3.23 -21.22 14.93
C TYR A 117 3.20 -20.12 13.85
N ASP A 118 2.15 -20.06 13.04
CA ASP A 118 1.84 -18.95 12.13
C ASP A 118 0.73 -18.09 12.76
N LEU A 119 1.11 -16.94 13.32
CA LEU A 119 0.24 -16.08 14.14
C LEU A 119 -0.76 -15.26 13.30
N ASP A 120 -0.59 -15.21 11.97
CA ASP A 120 -1.57 -14.62 11.05
C ASP A 120 -2.70 -15.62 10.70
N GLU A 121 -2.40 -16.92 10.63
CA GLU A 121 -3.30 -17.97 10.12
C GLU A 121 -3.77 -18.96 11.22
N ASP A 122 -3.26 -18.84 12.45
CA ASP A 122 -3.49 -19.73 13.61
C ASP A 122 -3.17 -21.23 13.32
N GLU A 123 -2.38 -21.51 12.27
CA GLU A 123 -1.79 -22.83 12.02
C GLU A 123 -0.60 -23.07 12.97
N SER A 124 -0.50 -24.28 13.55
CA SER A 124 0.65 -24.70 14.34
C SER A 124 1.19 -26.08 13.93
N ALA A 125 2.45 -26.35 14.25
CA ALA A 125 3.16 -27.54 13.84
C ALA A 125 4.26 -27.92 14.85
N ALA A 126 4.01 -28.98 15.63
CA ALA A 126 5.02 -29.67 16.43
C ALA A 126 5.61 -30.86 15.65
N PHE A 127 6.93 -31.06 15.70
CA PHE A 127 7.64 -32.20 15.10
C PHE A 127 9.08 -32.32 15.64
N THR A 128 9.70 -33.48 15.47
CA THR A 128 11.10 -33.73 15.88
C THR A 128 12.12 -33.27 14.84
N LEU A 129 13.38 -33.12 15.25
CA LEU A 129 14.52 -32.84 14.36
C LEU A 129 14.63 -33.86 13.22
N ALA A 130 14.37 -35.13 13.51
CA ALA A 130 14.39 -36.22 12.51
C ALA A 130 13.27 -36.09 11.44
N GLU A 131 12.19 -35.36 11.74
CA GLU A 131 11.05 -35.11 10.85
C GLU A 131 11.16 -33.78 10.09
N LEU A 132 12.20 -32.98 10.33
CA LEU A 132 12.46 -31.73 9.61
C LEU A 132 12.44 -31.87 8.08
N PRO A 133 13.00 -32.94 7.44
CA PRO A 133 12.94 -33.11 5.97
C PRO A 133 11.53 -33.21 5.38
N GLN A 134 10.56 -33.70 6.16
CA GLN A 134 9.14 -33.82 5.83
C GLN A 134 8.39 -32.50 6.04
N HIS A 135 9.03 -31.49 6.63
CA HIS A 135 8.39 -30.24 7.07
C HIS A 135 9.10 -28.96 6.61
N VAL A 136 10.13 -29.06 5.76
CA VAL A 136 10.87 -27.90 5.21
C VAL A 136 9.98 -26.86 4.52
N GLU A 137 8.85 -27.25 3.94
CA GLU A 137 7.92 -26.31 3.29
C GLU A 137 7.19 -25.40 4.28
N LYS A 138 7.06 -25.80 5.55
CA LYS A 138 6.50 -24.93 6.62
C LYS A 138 7.41 -23.71 6.85
N PHE A 139 8.70 -23.84 6.59
CA PHE A 139 9.70 -22.76 6.64
C PHE A 139 9.89 -22.01 5.29
N GLY A 140 8.99 -22.20 4.32
CA GLY A 140 9.11 -21.58 2.99
C GLY A 140 9.20 -20.06 2.99
N PHE A 141 8.69 -19.40 4.05
CA PHE A 141 8.85 -17.96 4.28
C PHE A 141 10.32 -17.52 4.29
N ILE A 142 11.27 -18.36 4.73
CA ILE A 142 12.71 -18.07 4.73
C ILE A 142 13.22 -17.84 3.30
N LEU A 143 12.67 -18.52 2.29
CA LEU A 143 13.06 -18.32 0.88
C LEU A 143 12.52 -17.01 0.27
N GLY A 144 11.76 -16.22 1.03
CA GLY A 144 10.89 -15.18 0.49
C GLY A 144 9.74 -15.73 -0.34
N VAL A 145 9.44 -17.04 -0.22
CA VAL A 145 8.23 -17.64 -0.75
C VAL A 145 7.13 -17.40 0.29
N GLN A 146 6.33 -16.34 0.09
CA GLN A 146 5.06 -16.25 0.79
C GLN A 146 4.26 -17.51 0.48
N ARG A 147 3.94 -18.28 1.52
CA ARG A 147 3.10 -19.47 1.44
C ARG A 147 1.66 -19.03 1.24
N ARG A 148 1.31 -18.57 0.03
CA ARG A 148 -0.07 -18.69 -0.45
C ARG A 148 -0.37 -20.18 -0.45
N SER A 149 -1.12 -20.60 0.56
CA SER A 149 -1.52 -21.97 0.86
C SER A 149 -2.56 -22.49 -0.14
N PHE A 150 -2.21 -22.44 -1.43
CA PHE A 150 -2.70 -23.44 -2.38
C PHE A 150 -2.16 -24.80 -1.89
N ARG A 151 -2.92 -25.44 -0.98
CA ARG A 151 -2.64 -26.80 -0.52
C ARG A 151 -2.73 -27.69 -1.76
N ASP A 152 -1.59 -28.20 -2.22
CA ASP A 152 -1.54 -29.26 -3.22
C ASP A 152 -2.28 -30.49 -2.66
N GLN A 153 -3.55 -30.60 -3.07
CA GLN A 153 -4.46 -31.72 -2.83
C GLN A 153 -4.55 -32.20 -1.36
N ASP A 154 -5.01 -31.29 -0.49
CA ASP A 154 -5.68 -31.67 0.75
C ASP A 154 -6.78 -32.73 0.46
N PRO A 155 -6.90 -33.84 1.20
CA PRO A 155 -7.98 -34.81 1.02
C PRO A 155 -9.39 -34.22 1.09
N VAL A 156 -9.57 -33.08 1.78
CA VAL A 156 -10.80 -32.29 1.78
C VAL A 156 -10.98 -31.55 0.45
N ASN A 157 -9.91 -30.98 -0.12
CA ASN A 157 -9.94 -30.33 -1.44
C ASN A 157 -10.17 -31.34 -2.57
N ILE A 158 -9.66 -32.58 -2.47
CA ILE A 158 -9.99 -33.66 -3.41
C ILE A 158 -11.51 -33.91 -3.36
N LYS A 159 -12.07 -34.21 -2.18
CA LYS A 159 -13.50 -34.47 -2.00
C LYS A 159 -14.40 -33.27 -2.35
N ALA A 160 -13.91 -32.05 -2.17
CA ALA A 160 -14.61 -30.84 -2.63
C ALA A 160 -14.61 -30.75 -4.15
N SER A 161 -13.47 -31.03 -4.81
CA SER A 161 -13.36 -31.06 -6.27
C SER A 161 -14.24 -32.17 -6.89
N GLU A 162 -14.27 -33.36 -6.28
CA GLU A 162 -15.16 -34.46 -6.66
C GLU A 162 -16.64 -34.06 -6.56
N ARG A 163 -17.04 -33.35 -5.50
CA ARG A 163 -18.40 -32.82 -5.32
C ARG A 163 -18.75 -31.71 -6.31
N VAL A 164 -17.79 -30.86 -6.68
CA VAL A 164 -17.97 -29.84 -7.72
C VAL A 164 -18.10 -30.50 -9.10
N GLY A 165 -17.39 -31.60 -9.37
CA GLY A 165 -17.60 -32.44 -10.55
C GLY A 165 -19.00 -33.07 -10.57
N GLN A 166 -19.42 -33.70 -9.47
CA GLN A 166 -20.78 -34.25 -9.34
C GLN A 166 -21.88 -33.20 -9.52
N LEU A 167 -21.64 -31.95 -9.09
CA LEU A 167 -22.54 -30.83 -9.32
C LEU A 167 -22.51 -30.35 -10.78
N HIS A 168 -21.35 -30.33 -11.44
CA HIS A 168 -21.23 -30.07 -12.87
C HIS A 168 -22.06 -31.07 -13.67
N ASP A 169 -21.81 -32.37 -13.47
CA ASP A 169 -22.39 -33.45 -14.25
C ASP A 169 -23.92 -33.50 -14.07
N ALA A 170 -24.42 -33.34 -12.84
CA ALA A 170 -25.86 -33.30 -12.56
C ALA A 170 -26.56 -32.05 -13.13
N LEU A 171 -25.86 -30.92 -13.27
CA LEU A 171 -26.40 -29.74 -13.95
C LEU A 171 -26.37 -29.94 -15.48
N GLU A 172 -25.32 -30.53 -16.03
CA GLU A 172 -25.23 -30.85 -17.46
C GLU A 172 -26.34 -31.84 -17.89
N GLU A 173 -26.57 -32.90 -17.11
CA GLU A 173 -27.70 -33.84 -17.28
C GLU A 173 -29.08 -33.16 -17.20
N SER A 174 -29.21 -32.07 -16.42
CA SER A 174 -30.45 -31.28 -16.35
C SER A 174 -30.69 -30.37 -17.56
N GLY A 175 -29.72 -30.28 -18.49
CA GLY A 175 -29.74 -29.40 -19.65
C GLY A 175 -29.15 -28.01 -19.41
N TYR A 176 -28.64 -27.73 -18.21
CA TYR A 176 -27.92 -26.50 -17.90
C TYR A 176 -26.43 -26.69 -18.26
N THR A 177 -26.05 -26.28 -19.47
CA THR A 177 -24.79 -26.69 -20.12
C THR A 177 -23.94 -25.50 -20.58
N GLY A 178 -22.68 -25.76 -20.97
CA GLY A 178 -21.82 -24.76 -21.61
C GLY A 178 -21.38 -23.62 -20.68
N HIS A 179 -21.29 -22.41 -21.21
CA HIS A 179 -20.65 -21.30 -20.49
C HIS A 179 -21.40 -20.86 -19.23
N ASP A 180 -22.72 -20.97 -19.21
CA ASP A 180 -23.54 -20.62 -18.05
C ASP A 180 -23.26 -21.58 -16.88
N LEU A 181 -23.07 -22.87 -17.18
CA LEU A 181 -22.63 -23.89 -16.22
C LEU A 181 -21.22 -23.59 -15.69
N GLU A 182 -20.24 -23.34 -16.58
CA GLU A 182 -18.87 -22.97 -16.19
C GLU A 182 -18.86 -21.75 -15.25
N GLN A 183 -19.62 -20.71 -15.61
CA GLN A 183 -19.73 -19.47 -14.85
C GLN A 183 -20.38 -19.69 -13.48
N PHE A 184 -21.49 -20.43 -13.42
CA PHE A 184 -22.19 -20.74 -12.18
C PHE A 184 -21.29 -21.51 -11.21
N LEU A 185 -20.59 -22.54 -11.69
CA LEU A 185 -19.66 -23.33 -10.88
C LEU A 185 -18.50 -22.49 -10.35
N VAL A 186 -17.87 -21.66 -11.17
CA VAL A 186 -16.78 -20.78 -10.72
C VAL A 186 -17.26 -19.76 -9.69
N ARG A 187 -18.46 -19.18 -9.86
CA ARG A 187 -19.07 -18.28 -8.87
C ARG A 187 -19.37 -18.99 -7.55
N ILE A 188 -20.02 -20.15 -7.59
CA ILE A 188 -20.47 -20.83 -6.36
C ILE A 188 -19.29 -21.45 -5.58
N VAL A 189 -18.26 -21.94 -6.27
CA VAL A 189 -17.00 -22.37 -5.63
C VAL A 189 -16.29 -21.21 -4.93
N PHE A 190 -16.30 -20.02 -5.52
CA PHE A 190 -15.79 -18.83 -4.84
C PHE A 190 -16.62 -18.47 -3.61
N CYS A 191 -17.97 -18.52 -3.69
CA CYS A 191 -18.83 -18.30 -2.53
C CYS A 191 -18.57 -19.30 -1.40
N PHE A 192 -18.40 -20.60 -1.70
CA PHE A 192 -18.04 -21.61 -0.69
C PHE A 192 -16.66 -21.37 -0.06
N PHE A 193 -15.72 -20.75 -0.78
CA PHE A 193 -14.42 -20.34 -0.21
C PHE A 193 -14.54 -19.07 0.66
N ALA A 194 -15.46 -18.16 0.33
CA ALA A 194 -15.70 -16.92 1.06
C ALA A 194 -16.53 -17.09 2.36
N ASP A 195 -17.27 -18.20 2.50
CA ASP A 195 -18.06 -18.54 3.70
C ASP A 195 -17.21 -19.14 4.85
N ALA A 196 -15.88 -19.15 4.70
CA ALA A 196 -14.96 -19.49 5.78
C ALA A 196 -15.05 -18.48 6.94
N ARG A 197 -14.79 -18.93 8.18
CA ARG A 197 -14.91 -18.09 9.39
C ARG A 197 -13.95 -16.91 9.36
N GLY A 198 -14.48 -15.73 9.07
CA GLY A 198 -13.75 -14.47 9.01
C GLY A 198 -13.87 -13.88 7.61
N MET A 199 -14.87 -13.02 7.40
CA MET A 199 -15.08 -12.35 6.11
C MET A 199 -13.86 -11.52 5.73
N ALA A 200 -13.10 -12.01 4.75
CA ALA A 200 -11.98 -11.27 4.19
C ALA A 200 -12.51 -10.03 3.45
N HIS A 201 -12.27 -8.84 4.01
CA HIS A 201 -12.61 -7.55 3.39
C HIS A 201 -11.70 -7.26 2.18
N VAL A 202 -11.84 -8.04 1.11
CA VAL A 202 -11.03 -7.98 -0.11
C VAL A 202 -11.92 -7.95 -1.35
N HIS A 203 -11.53 -7.16 -2.35
CA HIS A 203 -12.12 -7.25 -3.68
C HIS A 203 -11.45 -8.38 -4.46
N VAL A 204 -12.24 -9.23 -5.10
CA VAL A 204 -11.75 -10.34 -5.93
C VAL A 204 -12.15 -10.09 -7.37
N ILE A 205 -11.21 -10.29 -8.29
CA ILE A 205 -11.44 -10.35 -9.72
C ILE A 205 -11.24 -11.81 -10.17
N ILE A 206 -12.23 -12.36 -10.88
CA ILE A 206 -12.19 -13.71 -11.43
C ILE A 206 -11.79 -13.59 -12.91
N ILE A 207 -10.74 -14.29 -13.32
CA ILE A 207 -10.18 -14.21 -14.68
C ILE A 207 -10.12 -15.62 -15.28
N GLY A 208 -10.96 -15.87 -16.29
CA GLY A 208 -10.89 -17.10 -17.09
C GLY A 208 -9.64 -17.11 -17.98
N LEU A 209 -8.83 -18.17 -17.90
CA LEU A 209 -7.59 -18.31 -18.66
C LEU A 209 -7.67 -19.49 -19.62
N SER A 210 -7.31 -19.25 -20.88
CA SER A 210 -7.29 -20.26 -21.96
C SER A 210 -5.91 -20.34 -22.62
N LYS A 211 -5.53 -21.53 -23.10
CA LYS A 211 -4.32 -21.71 -23.93
C LYS A 211 -4.49 -20.87 -25.20
N ARG A 212 -3.45 -20.13 -25.64
CA ARG A 212 -3.55 -19.16 -26.76
C ARG A 212 -4.16 -19.73 -28.05
N GLY A 213 -3.90 -21.01 -28.38
CA GLY A 213 -4.47 -21.69 -29.55
C GLY A 213 -5.92 -22.20 -29.39
N ALA A 214 -6.47 -22.14 -28.18
CA ALA A 214 -7.84 -22.52 -27.83
C ALA A 214 -8.61 -21.34 -27.20
N ALA A 215 -8.12 -20.11 -27.37
CA ALA A 215 -8.80 -18.92 -26.87
C ALA A 215 -10.02 -18.61 -27.75
N ALA A 216 -11.20 -18.48 -27.13
CA ALA A 216 -12.42 -18.07 -27.81
C ALA A 216 -12.22 -16.76 -28.62
N ARG A 217 -12.99 -16.56 -29.70
CA ARG A 217 -12.91 -15.30 -30.49
C ARG A 217 -13.41 -14.07 -29.73
N GLU A 218 -14.21 -14.31 -28.70
CA GLU A 218 -14.82 -13.31 -27.84
C GLU A 218 -14.34 -13.48 -26.39
N LYS A 219 -14.51 -12.43 -25.59
CA LYS A 219 -14.15 -12.31 -24.18
C LYS A 219 -15.34 -11.69 -23.46
N TRP A 220 -15.91 -12.43 -22.53
CA TRP A 220 -17.04 -11.97 -21.73
C TRP A 220 -16.49 -11.24 -20.51
N LEU A 221 -17.01 -10.05 -20.24
CA LEU A 221 -16.54 -9.16 -19.16
C LEU A 221 -17.73 -8.64 -18.36
N PHE A 222 -17.83 -9.13 -17.13
CA PHE A 222 -18.81 -8.73 -16.13
C PHE A 222 -18.27 -7.54 -15.33
N SER A 223 -18.84 -6.36 -15.58
CA SER A 223 -18.51 -5.11 -14.89
C SER A 223 -19.54 -4.86 -13.79
N TYR A 224 -19.13 -4.37 -12.62
CA TYR A 224 -20.01 -4.10 -11.49
C TYR A 224 -19.88 -2.63 -11.07
N GLU A 225 -21.00 -1.91 -10.93
CA GLU A 225 -20.99 -0.50 -10.49
C GLU A 225 -20.60 -0.40 -9.00
N THR A 226 -21.15 -1.28 -8.17
CA THR A 226 -20.73 -1.55 -6.79
C THR A 226 -20.56 -3.05 -6.60
N VAL A 227 -19.88 -3.49 -5.53
CA VAL A 227 -19.72 -4.93 -5.20
C VAL A 227 -21.03 -5.66 -4.91
N THR A 228 -22.14 -4.93 -4.79
CA THR A 228 -23.50 -5.43 -4.55
C THR A 228 -24.47 -5.13 -5.71
N SER A 229 -23.99 -4.54 -6.80
CA SER A 229 -24.80 -4.27 -8.00
C SER A 229 -24.93 -5.53 -8.86
N GLU A 230 -25.99 -5.62 -9.65
CA GLU A 230 -26.08 -6.61 -10.74
C GLU A 230 -24.93 -6.43 -11.76
N PRO A 231 -24.44 -7.52 -12.36
CA PRO A 231 -23.35 -7.44 -13.34
C PRO A 231 -23.83 -6.86 -14.67
N HIS A 232 -23.15 -5.83 -15.16
CA HIS A 232 -23.21 -5.42 -16.55
C HIS A 232 -22.30 -6.33 -17.39
N GLU A 233 -22.88 -7.28 -18.11
CA GLU A 233 -22.19 -8.13 -19.08
C GLU A 233 -21.75 -7.34 -20.32
N SER A 234 -20.64 -7.74 -20.96
CA SER A 234 -20.13 -7.09 -22.16
C SER A 234 -19.15 -7.98 -22.93
N HIS A 235 -19.18 -7.92 -24.26
CA HIS A 235 -18.46 -8.83 -25.16
C HIS A 235 -17.36 -8.10 -25.94
N HIS A 236 -16.13 -8.61 -25.90
CA HIS A 236 -14.93 -7.96 -26.46
C HIS A 236 -14.08 -8.95 -27.26
N THR A 237 -13.33 -8.48 -28.26
CA THR A 237 -12.39 -9.36 -28.98
C THR A 237 -11.08 -9.57 -28.21
N VAL A 238 -10.65 -8.56 -27.45
CA VAL A 238 -9.47 -8.59 -26.60
C VAL A 238 -9.66 -7.70 -25.38
N LEU A 239 -9.22 -8.15 -24.21
CA LEU A 239 -9.27 -7.39 -22.96
C LEU A 239 -7.89 -6.90 -22.56
N SER A 240 -7.86 -5.72 -21.97
CA SER A 240 -6.64 -5.13 -21.40
C SER A 240 -6.22 -5.79 -20.08
N PRO A 241 -4.98 -5.55 -19.61
CA PRO A 241 -4.55 -5.89 -18.24
C PRO A 241 -5.37 -5.22 -17.11
N TYR A 242 -6.29 -4.32 -17.45
CA TYR A 242 -7.13 -3.53 -16.55
C TYR A 242 -8.64 -3.81 -16.73
N LEU A 243 -9.01 -4.88 -17.45
CA LEU A 243 -10.39 -5.38 -17.60
C LEU A 243 -11.37 -4.40 -18.26
N PHE A 244 -11.02 -3.90 -19.45
CA PHE A 244 -11.92 -3.19 -20.37
C PHE A 244 -11.55 -3.53 -21.83
N ASP A 245 -12.28 -2.98 -22.82
CA ASP A 245 -12.03 -3.30 -24.23
C ASP A 245 -10.67 -2.77 -24.71
N ALA A 246 -9.85 -3.65 -25.29
CA ALA A 246 -8.58 -3.31 -25.88
C ALA A 246 -8.61 -3.35 -27.42
N SER A 247 -9.76 -3.55 -28.06
CA SER A 247 -9.90 -3.64 -29.52
C SER A 247 -9.42 -2.38 -30.27
N GLY A 248 -9.52 -1.22 -29.62
CA GLY A 248 -9.05 0.07 -30.14
C GLY A 248 -7.60 0.45 -29.81
N LEU A 249 -6.81 -0.46 -29.21
CA LEU A 249 -5.41 -0.24 -28.84
C LEU A 249 -4.44 -0.91 -29.83
N THR A 250 -3.29 -0.27 -30.06
CA THR A 250 -2.19 -0.82 -30.88
C THR A 250 -1.41 -1.89 -30.11
N ASP A 251 -1.28 -1.73 -28.79
CA ASP A 251 -0.77 -2.72 -27.85
C ASP A 251 -1.88 -3.08 -26.83
N PRO A 252 -2.68 -4.14 -27.11
CA PRO A 252 -3.69 -4.63 -26.17
C PRO A 252 -3.14 -5.17 -24.84
N GLN A 253 -1.83 -5.17 -24.63
CA GLN A 253 -1.17 -5.57 -23.37
C GLN A 253 -0.49 -4.37 -22.69
N ILE A 254 -0.80 -3.14 -23.11
CA ILE A 254 -0.23 -1.92 -22.52
C ILE A 254 -0.54 -1.80 -21.03
N VAL A 255 0.50 -1.50 -20.25
CA VAL A 255 0.43 -1.22 -18.81
C VAL A 255 1.01 0.16 -18.56
N VAL A 256 0.27 1.00 -17.83
CA VAL A 256 0.74 2.32 -17.38
C VAL A 256 1.89 2.14 -16.40
N LYS A 257 3.02 2.77 -16.70
CA LYS A 257 4.24 2.72 -15.89
C LYS A 257 4.38 3.98 -15.06
N GLU A 258 5.00 3.86 -13.88
CA GLU A 258 5.23 5.01 -13.00
C GLU A 258 6.30 5.94 -13.61
N GLU A 259 5.88 7.13 -14.03
CA GLU A 259 6.73 8.10 -14.72
C GLU A 259 7.31 9.16 -13.78
N SER A 260 8.56 9.55 -14.06
CA SER A 260 9.28 10.55 -13.25
C SER A 260 9.06 12.00 -13.69
N ARG A 261 8.49 12.19 -14.89
CA ARG A 261 8.17 13.47 -15.52
C ARG A 261 6.73 13.47 -16.02
N GLN A 262 6.12 14.64 -16.11
CA GLN A 262 4.76 14.82 -16.60
C GLN A 262 4.73 14.60 -18.12
N ILE A 263 4.10 13.53 -18.60
CA ILE A 263 3.92 13.28 -20.05
C ILE A 263 2.86 14.20 -20.67
N ASN A 264 2.07 14.86 -19.82
CA ASN A 264 0.85 15.60 -20.14
C ASN A 264 1.02 17.13 -20.12
N GLY A 265 2.25 17.62 -19.95
CA GLY A 265 2.57 19.05 -19.98
C GLY A 265 2.07 19.87 -18.78
N LEU A 266 1.44 19.25 -17.78
CA LEU A 266 1.01 19.93 -16.56
C LEU A 266 2.23 20.34 -15.70
N PRO A 267 2.14 21.40 -14.87
CA PRO A 267 3.23 21.76 -13.96
C PRO A 267 3.52 20.63 -12.99
N LYS A 268 4.77 20.54 -12.53
CA LYS A 268 5.18 19.49 -11.59
C LYS A 268 4.40 19.61 -10.27
N LEU A 269 3.58 18.60 -9.94
CA LEU A 269 3.17 18.39 -8.55
C LEU A 269 4.43 18.29 -7.70
N ILE A 270 4.56 19.23 -6.77
CA ILE A 270 5.62 19.20 -5.78
C ILE A 270 5.14 18.33 -4.61
N ILE A 271 5.63 18.70 -3.44
CA ILE A 271 5.81 17.91 -2.26
C ILE A 271 4.92 18.65 -1.16
N GLY A 272 4.48 18.02 -0.04
CA GLY A 272 3.61 18.22 1.22
C GLY A 272 4.30 17.92 2.63
N SER A 273 4.58 18.81 3.61
CA SER A 273 5.71 18.74 4.62
C SER A 273 5.96 17.45 5.40
N LYS A 274 7.17 16.89 5.29
CA LYS A 274 7.61 15.71 6.07
C LYS A 274 8.65 16.08 7.15
N PRO A 275 8.26 16.29 8.41
CA PRO A 275 9.19 16.72 9.46
C PRO A 275 10.14 15.61 9.94
N ILE A 276 9.66 14.37 10.17
CA ILE A 276 10.37 13.30 10.89
C ILE A 276 10.96 13.80 12.22
N ASP A 277 10.05 14.01 13.16
CA ASP A 277 10.25 14.75 14.42
C ASP A 277 9.70 14.02 15.64
N GLY A 278 9.15 12.81 15.48
CA GLY A 278 8.43 12.11 16.55
C GLY A 278 7.13 12.80 16.98
N GLY A 279 6.64 13.78 16.21
CA GLY A 279 5.56 14.68 16.60
C GLY A 279 5.99 15.83 17.53
N HIS A 280 7.27 15.95 17.91
CA HIS A 280 7.73 16.97 18.86
C HIS A 280 7.57 18.41 18.38
N TYR A 281 7.43 18.66 17.06
CA TYR A 281 7.12 19.98 16.52
C TYR A 281 5.64 20.21 16.22
N ILE A 282 4.77 19.21 16.37
CA ILE A 282 3.33 19.29 16.02
C ILE A 282 2.49 19.48 17.30
N PHE A 283 1.46 20.30 17.21
CA PHE A 283 0.59 20.69 18.34
C PHE A 283 -0.90 20.64 17.95
N LYS A 284 -1.74 20.10 18.83
CA LYS A 284 -3.20 20.35 18.91
C LYS A 284 -3.51 21.76 19.47
N PRO A 285 -4.77 22.23 19.50
CA PRO A 285 -5.12 23.55 20.05
C PRO A 285 -4.68 23.74 21.50
N ASP A 286 -5.02 22.79 22.38
CA ASP A 286 -4.71 22.86 23.81
C ASP A 286 -3.20 22.77 24.06
N GLU A 287 -2.52 21.91 23.31
CA GLU A 287 -1.06 21.74 23.35
C GLU A 287 -0.33 23.01 22.91
N ARG A 288 -0.85 23.73 21.89
CA ARG A 288 -0.34 25.06 21.51
C ARG A 288 -0.64 26.09 22.60
N ALA A 289 -1.83 26.10 23.16
CA ALA A 289 -2.22 27.07 24.19
C ALA A 289 -1.33 26.97 25.44
N VAL A 290 -1.09 25.75 25.93
CA VAL A 290 -0.15 25.50 27.04
C VAL A 290 1.29 25.88 26.66
N PHE A 291 1.75 25.50 25.47
CA PHE A 291 3.11 25.85 25.02
C PHE A 291 3.34 27.36 24.91
N LEU A 292 2.35 28.14 24.46
CA LEU A 292 2.43 29.60 24.38
C LEU A 292 2.19 30.30 25.73
N GLN A 293 1.66 29.62 26.75
CA GLN A 293 1.70 30.11 28.14
C GLN A 293 3.11 29.96 28.74
N GLU A 294 3.83 28.90 28.39
CA GLU A 294 5.23 28.72 28.83
C GLU A 294 6.22 29.59 28.04
N GLU A 295 6.01 29.79 26.74
CA GLU A 295 6.93 30.51 25.85
C GLU A 295 6.19 31.35 24.78
N PRO A 296 5.65 32.54 25.14
CA PRO A 296 4.88 33.38 24.21
C PRO A 296 5.67 33.81 22.96
N GLU A 297 6.98 34.05 23.10
CA GLU A 297 7.88 34.43 22.00
C GLU A 297 8.01 33.35 20.90
N ALA A 298 7.51 32.13 21.12
CA ALA A 298 7.49 31.07 20.11
C ALA A 298 6.37 31.23 19.05
N GLU A 299 5.34 32.06 19.31
CA GLU A 299 4.20 32.21 18.39
C GLU A 299 4.58 32.61 16.95
N PRO A 300 5.51 33.57 16.71
CA PRO A 300 5.97 33.91 15.37
C PRO A 300 6.57 32.76 14.56
N TYR A 301 6.82 31.59 15.17
CA TYR A 301 7.38 30.39 14.53
C TYR A 301 6.38 29.24 14.39
N LEU A 302 5.20 29.33 15.00
CA LEU A 302 4.11 28.37 14.81
C LEU A 302 3.34 28.65 13.51
N ARG A 303 2.99 27.59 12.78
CA ARG A 303 2.33 27.66 11.47
C ARG A 303 1.21 26.62 11.41
N PRO A 304 0.01 26.91 10.87
CA PRO A 304 -1.05 25.91 10.76
C PRO A 304 -0.59 24.68 9.97
N TYR A 305 -0.95 23.46 10.39
CA TYR A 305 -0.36 22.21 9.89
C TYR A 305 -1.37 21.16 9.43
N VAL A 306 -1.66 21.18 8.13
CA VAL A 306 -2.81 20.48 7.52
C VAL A 306 -2.41 19.13 6.91
N GLY A 307 -3.10 18.04 7.25
CA GLY A 307 -2.97 16.72 6.62
C GLY A 307 -4.28 16.21 6.03
N SER A 308 -4.27 15.02 5.43
CA SER A 308 -5.46 14.41 4.82
C SER A 308 -6.68 14.49 5.75
N ARG A 309 -6.49 14.26 7.05
CA ARG A 309 -7.58 14.34 8.02
C ARG A 309 -8.08 15.76 8.19
N GLU A 310 -7.19 16.70 8.49
CA GLU A 310 -7.54 18.09 8.83
C GLU A 310 -8.10 18.86 7.63
N PHE A 311 -7.67 18.50 6.42
CA PHE A 311 -8.19 19.05 5.17
C PHE A 311 -9.58 18.51 4.81
N LEU A 312 -9.86 17.25 5.15
CA LEU A 312 -11.14 16.61 4.81
C LEU A 312 -12.19 16.84 5.91
N GLN A 313 -11.84 16.59 7.17
CA GLN A 313 -12.74 16.59 8.34
C GLN A 313 -12.67 17.89 9.16
N GLY A 314 -11.89 18.88 8.72
CA GLY A 314 -11.57 20.05 9.54
C GLY A 314 -10.73 19.71 10.78
N GLY A 315 -10.68 20.65 11.71
CA GLY A 315 -9.88 20.55 12.94
C GLY A 315 -8.47 21.15 12.79
N GLU A 316 -7.99 21.76 13.86
CA GLU A 316 -6.78 22.59 13.82
C GLU A 316 -5.54 21.88 14.40
N ARG A 317 -4.38 22.14 13.78
CA ARG A 317 -3.06 21.82 14.32
C ARG A 317 -2.06 22.89 13.90
N TRP A 318 -0.94 22.96 14.61
CA TRP A 318 0.20 23.80 14.28
C TRP A 318 1.50 22.99 14.22
N ILE A 319 2.50 23.53 13.54
CA ILE A 319 3.88 23.03 13.52
C ILE A 319 4.87 24.17 13.73
N LEU A 320 5.96 23.92 14.46
CA LEU A 320 7.09 24.85 14.57
C LEU A 320 7.92 24.84 13.27
N ARG A 321 8.03 25.99 12.58
CA ARG A 321 8.92 26.20 11.42
C ARG A 321 10.16 26.97 11.85
N LEU A 322 11.27 26.24 12.02
CA LEU A 322 12.52 26.76 12.60
C LEU A 322 13.65 26.99 11.58
N ALA A 323 13.40 26.70 10.29
CA ALA A 323 14.45 26.59 9.27
C ALA A 323 15.24 27.87 8.96
N GLU A 324 14.67 29.04 9.23
CA GLU A 324 15.26 30.37 8.94
C GLU A 324 15.46 31.21 10.22
N VAL A 325 15.27 30.62 11.41
CA VAL A 325 15.33 31.35 12.69
C VAL A 325 16.78 31.53 13.13
N ALA A 326 17.18 32.78 13.38
CA ALA A 326 18.55 33.11 13.77
C ALA A 326 18.94 32.40 15.11
N PRO A 327 20.15 31.82 15.23
CA PRO A 327 20.59 31.14 16.46
C PRO A 327 20.55 32.00 17.72
N GLN A 328 20.64 33.32 17.58
CA GLN A 328 20.50 34.30 18.65
C GLN A 328 19.09 34.31 19.24
N VAL A 329 18.06 34.20 18.40
CA VAL A 329 16.65 34.12 18.83
C VAL A 329 16.32 32.72 19.35
N LEU A 330 16.81 31.66 18.69
CA LEU A 330 16.65 30.31 19.23
C LEU A 330 17.26 30.15 20.63
N ARG A 331 18.24 30.98 21.03
CA ARG A 331 18.79 30.98 22.40
C ARG A 331 17.83 31.54 23.46
N THR A 332 16.97 32.50 23.11
CA THR A 332 15.97 33.08 24.05
C THR A 332 14.75 32.17 24.26
N LEU A 333 14.60 31.13 23.42
CA LEU A 333 13.49 30.19 23.40
C LEU A 333 13.89 28.80 23.99
N PRO A 334 13.99 28.63 25.34
CA PRO A 334 14.32 27.36 25.97
C PRO A 334 13.36 26.20 25.60
N LYS A 335 12.04 26.42 25.52
CA LYS A 335 11.05 25.37 25.24
C LYS A 335 11.09 24.92 23.78
N VAL A 336 11.26 25.83 22.82
CA VAL A 336 11.61 25.47 21.43
C VAL A 336 12.92 24.68 21.39
N ARG A 337 13.94 25.05 22.18
CA ARG A 337 15.21 24.29 22.25
C ARG A 337 15.06 22.88 22.82
N GLU A 338 14.20 22.68 23.81
CA GLU A 338 13.84 21.34 24.30
C GLU A 338 13.22 20.49 23.17
N ARG A 339 12.31 21.05 22.37
CA ARG A 339 11.76 20.35 21.19
C ARG A 339 12.82 20.06 20.13
N ILE A 340 13.75 20.99 19.84
CA ILE A 340 14.89 20.74 18.92
C ILE A 340 15.75 19.56 19.42
N ALA A 341 16.02 19.49 20.73
CA ALA A 341 16.79 18.40 21.33
C ALA A 341 16.05 17.06 21.25
N ALA A 342 14.74 17.03 21.51
CA ALA A 342 13.90 15.85 21.38
C ALA A 342 13.85 15.32 19.93
N VAL A 343 13.68 16.21 18.94
CA VAL A 343 13.75 15.88 17.51
C VAL A 343 15.10 15.29 17.13
N ARG A 344 16.20 15.84 17.67
CA ARG A 344 17.54 15.30 17.45
C ARG A 344 17.69 13.89 18.02
N ALA A 345 17.23 13.67 19.25
CA ALA A 345 17.27 12.35 19.89
C ALA A 345 16.44 11.31 19.12
N TYR A 346 15.21 11.66 18.73
CA TYR A 346 14.34 10.80 17.92
C TYR A 346 14.98 10.40 16.58
N ARG A 347 15.62 11.36 15.88
CA ARG A 347 16.31 11.10 14.60
C ARG A 347 17.53 10.17 14.77
N LEU A 348 18.34 10.36 15.82
CA LEU A 348 19.47 9.49 16.14
C LEU A 348 19.04 8.06 16.50
N ALA A 349 17.91 7.89 17.18
CA ALA A 349 17.37 6.58 17.55
C ALA A 349 16.79 5.79 16.34
N SER A 350 16.70 6.39 15.15
CA SER A 350 16.16 5.72 13.97
C SER A 350 17.13 4.67 13.41
N LYS A 351 16.60 3.50 13.00
CA LYS A 351 17.35 2.46 12.26
C LYS A 351 17.77 2.92 10.83
N SER A 352 17.19 4.01 10.33
CA SER A 352 17.40 4.53 8.97
C SER A 352 18.57 5.50 8.90
N LYS A 353 19.65 5.15 8.18
CA LYS A 353 20.83 6.03 7.99
C LYS A 353 20.47 7.41 7.41
N PRO A 354 19.59 7.54 6.38
CA PRO A 354 19.11 8.85 5.94
C PRO A 354 18.38 9.65 7.02
N THR A 355 17.71 8.98 7.98
CA THR A 355 17.04 9.65 9.10
C THR A 355 18.04 10.09 10.18
N GLN A 356 19.04 9.26 10.47
CA GLN A 356 20.12 9.60 11.41
C GLN A 356 20.86 10.88 10.99
N ALA A 357 21.15 11.04 9.69
CA ALA A 357 21.81 12.23 9.15
C ALA A 357 21.01 13.54 9.41
N LEU A 358 19.68 13.47 9.49
CA LEU A 358 18.83 14.63 9.82
C LEU A 358 19.01 15.13 11.26
N ALA A 359 19.68 14.37 12.14
CA ALA A 359 20.02 14.80 13.48
C ALA A 359 21.14 15.88 13.50
N GLU A 360 21.81 16.10 12.38
CA GLU A 360 22.73 17.22 12.17
C GLU A 360 21.97 18.53 11.89
N THR A 361 20.75 18.44 11.35
CA THR A 361 19.90 19.58 10.98
C THR A 361 18.51 19.51 11.65
N PRO A 362 18.42 19.46 13.00
CA PRO A 362 17.16 19.25 13.71
C PRO A 362 16.12 20.35 13.49
N THR A 363 16.53 21.58 13.15
CA THR A 363 15.64 22.71 12.81
C THR A 363 15.03 22.63 11.40
N LEU A 364 15.50 21.70 10.55
CA LEU A 364 14.98 21.46 9.20
C LEU A 364 14.05 20.24 9.17
N TYR A 365 13.06 20.26 8.27
CA TYR A 365 12.23 19.09 7.94
C TYR A 365 12.98 18.14 6.99
N HIS A 366 12.75 16.83 7.06
CA HIS A 366 13.41 15.84 6.21
C HIS A 366 13.21 16.13 4.72
N VAL A 367 11.94 16.34 4.36
CA VAL A 367 11.58 16.71 3.02
C VAL A 367 10.79 17.98 3.18
N ASN A 368 11.19 19.00 2.41
CA ASN A 368 10.24 20.00 2.00
C ASN A 368 9.27 19.36 0.96
N VAL A 369 8.41 18.51 1.57
CA VAL A 369 6.95 18.31 1.37
C VAL A 369 6.66 16.65 1.11
N VAL A 370 5.76 15.65 0.67
CA VAL A 370 4.48 15.15 -0.13
C VAL A 370 3.55 14.03 0.52
N PRO A 371 2.27 13.72 0.07
CA PRO A 371 1.24 12.85 0.73
C PRO A 371 0.89 11.48 0.10
N GLU A 372 -0.33 10.96 0.35
CA GLU A 372 -0.76 9.61 -0.07
C GLU A 372 -2.28 9.36 -0.29
N VAL A 373 -3.18 9.53 0.70
CA VAL A 373 -4.53 8.86 0.69
C VAL A 373 -5.74 9.82 0.79
N SER A 374 -6.85 9.44 0.11
CA SER A 374 -8.24 9.90 0.32
C SER A 374 -9.21 8.70 0.22
N SER A 375 -10.41 8.78 0.81
CA SER A 375 -11.31 7.63 0.86
C SER A 375 -12.00 7.29 -0.47
N GLU A 376 -12.29 6.00 -0.67
CA GLU A 376 -12.92 5.40 -1.86
C GLU A 376 -14.37 5.83 -2.13
N ARG A 377 -15.18 6.05 -1.08
CA ARG A 377 -16.63 6.27 -1.23
C ARG A 377 -16.98 7.54 -2.02
N ARG A 378 -16.02 8.46 -2.22
CA ARG A 378 -16.30 9.78 -2.80
C ARG A 378 -16.35 9.75 -4.32
N ASP A 379 -17.36 10.44 -4.88
CA ASP A 379 -17.48 10.69 -6.32
C ASP A 379 -16.26 11.44 -6.89
N TYR A 380 -15.60 12.26 -6.06
CA TYR A 380 -14.41 13.02 -6.41
C TYR A 380 -13.46 13.11 -5.22
N ILE A 381 -12.14 13.09 -5.44
CA ILE A 381 -11.16 13.42 -4.39
C ILE A 381 -11.26 14.93 -4.11
N PRO A 382 -11.50 15.36 -2.86
CA PRO A 382 -11.53 16.78 -2.54
C PRO A 382 -10.13 17.40 -2.69
N ILE A 383 -10.00 18.31 -3.66
CA ILE A 383 -8.86 19.22 -3.85
C ILE A 383 -9.32 20.63 -3.44
N GLY A 384 -8.40 21.53 -3.08
CA GLY A 384 -8.69 22.91 -2.70
C GLY A 384 -7.41 23.71 -2.49
N TRP A 385 -7.57 25.00 -2.19
CA TRP A 385 -6.47 25.93 -1.99
C TRP A 385 -5.89 25.84 -0.57
N LEU A 386 -4.60 26.15 -0.43
CA LEU A 386 -3.93 26.40 0.84
C LEU A 386 -2.99 27.60 0.63
N GLU A 387 -3.12 28.63 1.47
CA GLU A 387 -2.35 29.85 1.37
C GLU A 387 -1.24 29.91 2.44
N PRO A 388 -0.09 30.55 2.17
CA PRO A 388 0.85 30.93 3.23
C PRO A 388 0.12 31.76 4.28
N PRO A 389 0.30 31.51 5.59
CA PRO A 389 1.44 30.81 6.19
C PRO A 389 1.21 29.30 6.46
N VAL A 390 0.14 28.69 5.94
CA VAL A 390 -0.19 27.27 6.18
C VAL A 390 0.91 26.35 5.65
N ILE A 391 1.25 25.33 6.45
CA ILE A 391 2.16 24.26 6.07
C ILE A 391 1.34 22.99 5.82
N PRO A 392 1.16 22.54 4.56
CA PRO A 392 0.66 21.21 4.29
C PRO A 392 1.64 20.18 4.84
N SER A 393 1.16 19.03 5.29
CA SER A 393 1.94 17.89 5.80
C SER A 393 2.26 16.87 4.71
N ASN A 394 3.00 15.80 5.06
CA ASN A 394 3.23 14.63 4.20
C ASN A 394 2.00 13.73 4.07
N LYS A 395 0.83 14.38 4.16
CA LYS A 395 -0.52 13.96 3.82
C LYS A 395 -1.37 15.10 3.13
N ILE A 396 -0.80 16.17 2.52
CA ILE A 396 -1.45 16.97 1.40
C ILE A 396 -0.61 17.11 0.10
N ARG A 397 -1.21 17.01 -1.11
CA ARG A 397 -0.53 17.08 -2.46
C ARG A 397 -0.58 18.54 -2.90
N VAL A 398 0.53 19.09 -3.41
CA VAL A 398 0.62 20.53 -3.71
C VAL A 398 1.04 20.78 -5.16
N LEU A 399 0.25 21.60 -5.86
CA LEU A 399 0.57 22.19 -7.16
C LEU A 399 0.88 23.69 -6.92
N PRO A 400 2.14 24.15 -7.02
CA PRO A 400 2.48 25.55 -6.77
C PRO A 400 1.92 26.44 -7.86
N ASN A 401 1.40 27.61 -7.48
CA ASN A 401 0.84 28.59 -8.41
C ASN A 401 -0.20 27.96 -9.36
N ALA A 402 -1.04 27.08 -8.80
CA ALA A 402 -2.11 26.42 -9.55
C ALA A 402 -3.09 27.43 -10.16
N THR A 403 -3.78 27.04 -11.22
CA THR A 403 -4.86 27.81 -11.84
C THR A 403 -6.22 27.15 -11.62
N LEU A 404 -7.30 27.93 -11.79
CA LEU A 404 -8.67 27.42 -11.66
C LEU A 404 -8.95 26.29 -12.68
N TRP A 405 -8.39 26.34 -13.89
CA TRP A 405 -8.57 25.25 -14.86
C TRP A 405 -7.85 23.96 -14.44
N GLN A 406 -6.73 24.06 -13.73
CA GLN A 406 -6.02 22.89 -13.19
C GLN A 406 -6.81 22.26 -12.05
N PHE A 407 -7.40 23.07 -11.17
CA PHE A 407 -8.36 22.60 -10.17
C PHE A 407 -9.55 21.89 -10.84
N GLY A 408 -10.18 22.50 -11.86
CA GLY A 408 -11.32 21.92 -12.56
C GLY A 408 -10.99 20.61 -13.27
N LEU A 409 -9.84 20.54 -13.95
CA LEU A 409 -9.35 19.33 -14.60
C LEU A 409 -9.14 18.20 -13.57
N LEU A 410 -8.43 18.48 -12.47
CA LEU A 410 -8.06 17.48 -11.46
C LEU A 410 -9.20 17.09 -10.53
N THR A 411 -10.31 17.84 -10.52
CA THR A 411 -11.55 17.49 -9.80
C THR A 411 -12.64 16.89 -10.69
N SER A 412 -12.37 16.67 -11.98
CA SER A 412 -13.33 16.10 -12.93
C SER A 412 -13.47 14.57 -12.88
N ALA A 413 -14.61 14.07 -13.34
CA ALA A 413 -14.87 12.65 -13.58
C ALA A 413 -13.85 12.02 -14.54
N MET A 414 -13.33 12.76 -15.53
CA MET A 414 -12.27 12.28 -16.42
C MET A 414 -10.98 11.95 -15.66
N HIS A 415 -10.56 12.82 -14.75
CA HIS A 415 -9.40 12.55 -13.90
C HIS A 415 -9.69 11.48 -12.85
N MET A 416 -10.90 11.48 -12.27
CA MET A 416 -11.32 10.47 -11.30
C MET A 416 -11.45 9.06 -11.89
N ALA A 417 -11.87 8.93 -13.15
CA ALA A 417 -11.89 7.66 -13.87
C ALA A 417 -10.47 7.07 -14.00
N TRP A 418 -9.47 7.91 -14.33
CA TRP A 418 -8.06 7.52 -14.31
C TRP A 418 -7.59 7.09 -12.91
N VAL A 419 -7.93 7.85 -11.87
CA VAL A 419 -7.64 7.52 -10.47
C VAL A 419 -8.22 6.16 -10.07
N ARG A 420 -9.49 5.88 -10.43
CA ARG A 420 -10.22 4.66 -10.04
C ARG A 420 -9.63 3.37 -10.60
N ASN A 421 -9.09 3.44 -11.82
CA ASN A 421 -8.71 2.27 -12.63
C ASN A 421 -7.18 2.08 -12.75
N ILE A 422 -6.40 3.16 -12.70
CA ILE A 422 -4.93 3.15 -12.83
C ILE A 422 -4.23 3.45 -11.48
N GLY A 423 -4.94 4.11 -10.55
CA GLY A 423 -4.41 4.46 -9.24
C GLY A 423 -4.18 3.23 -8.33
N ARG A 424 -3.27 3.40 -7.37
CA ARG A 424 -3.09 2.42 -6.28
C ARG A 424 -4.22 2.58 -5.27
N ARG A 425 -4.57 1.51 -4.55
CA ARG A 425 -5.47 1.54 -3.39
C ARG A 425 -4.75 1.12 -2.11
N LEU A 426 -5.23 1.59 -0.97
CA LEU A 426 -4.80 1.17 0.36
C LEU A 426 -5.99 0.52 1.05
N LYS A 427 -5.98 -0.81 1.20
CA LYS A 427 -7.21 -1.60 1.20
C LYS A 427 -8.00 -1.25 -0.06
N SER A 428 -9.13 -0.54 0.07
CA SER A 428 -9.95 -0.09 -1.05
C SER A 428 -9.90 1.43 -1.29
N ASP A 429 -9.43 2.22 -0.30
CA ASP A 429 -9.27 3.69 -0.36
C ASP A 429 -8.29 4.14 -1.45
N PHE A 430 -8.52 5.30 -2.07
CA PHE A 430 -7.68 5.83 -3.14
C PHE A 430 -6.31 6.32 -2.64
N SER A 431 -5.23 5.73 -3.16
CA SER A 431 -3.84 6.18 -2.93
C SER A 431 -3.33 6.95 -4.14
N TYR A 432 -3.35 8.27 -4.06
CA TYR A 432 -3.09 9.17 -5.17
C TYR A 432 -1.59 9.31 -5.44
N GLY A 433 -0.99 8.44 -6.26
CA GLY A 433 0.45 8.50 -6.58
C GLY A 433 0.82 9.50 -7.69
N ILE A 434 1.80 10.37 -7.46
CA ILE A 434 2.24 11.36 -8.47
C ILE A 434 2.72 10.68 -9.75
N GLY A 435 3.62 9.70 -9.65
CA GLY A 435 4.23 9.10 -10.82
C GLY A 435 3.30 8.17 -11.62
N ILE A 436 2.32 7.53 -10.96
CA ILE A 436 1.43 6.54 -11.60
C ILE A 436 0.06 7.10 -11.98
N ILE A 437 -0.37 8.23 -11.40
CA ILE A 437 -1.62 8.93 -11.75
C ILE A 437 -1.33 10.27 -12.43
N TYR A 438 -0.73 11.23 -11.73
CA TYR A 438 -0.64 12.62 -12.20
C TYR A 438 0.31 12.79 -13.38
N ASN A 439 1.48 12.15 -13.33
CA ASN A 439 2.51 12.26 -14.36
C ASN A 439 2.11 11.52 -15.66
N THR A 440 1.21 10.55 -15.56
CA THR A 440 0.75 9.67 -16.64
C THR A 440 -0.62 10.04 -17.19
N PHE A 441 -1.42 10.84 -16.46
CA PHE A 441 -2.79 11.22 -16.82
C PHE A 441 -2.85 11.84 -18.22
N PRO A 442 -3.46 11.17 -19.23
CA PRO A 442 -3.38 11.61 -20.61
C PRO A 442 -4.16 12.89 -20.88
N MET A 443 -3.49 13.89 -21.46
CA MET A 443 -4.11 15.14 -21.89
C MET A 443 -4.27 15.20 -23.42
N PRO A 444 -5.43 15.64 -23.95
CA PRO A 444 -5.58 15.82 -25.38
C PRO A 444 -4.73 17.02 -25.83
N PRO A 445 -4.30 17.09 -27.11
CA PRO A 445 -3.57 18.25 -27.64
C PRO A 445 -4.50 19.45 -27.79
N VAL A 446 -4.75 20.16 -26.68
CA VAL A 446 -5.63 21.33 -26.61
C VAL A 446 -4.85 22.62 -26.29
N PRO A 447 -5.14 23.73 -26.99
CA PRO A 447 -4.56 25.04 -26.66
C PRO A 447 -4.96 25.55 -25.26
N ALA A 448 -4.12 26.39 -24.66
CA ALA A 448 -4.30 26.90 -23.30
C ALA A 448 -5.61 27.70 -23.13
N GLU A 449 -6.04 28.39 -24.19
CA GLU A 449 -7.28 29.18 -24.27
C GLU A 449 -8.54 28.30 -24.32
N ARG A 450 -8.40 26.97 -24.47
CA ARG A 450 -9.47 25.99 -24.25
C ARG A 450 -9.43 25.39 -22.85
N LEU A 451 -8.27 25.31 -22.20
CA LEU A 451 -8.15 24.93 -20.80
C LEU A 451 -8.73 26.00 -19.88
N GLN A 452 -8.40 27.28 -20.11
CA GLN A 452 -8.96 28.44 -19.37
C GLN A 452 -10.51 28.51 -19.40
N ARG A 453 -11.17 27.86 -20.36
CA ARG A 453 -12.64 27.78 -20.40
C ARG A 453 -13.24 26.87 -19.32
N LEU A 454 -12.42 26.14 -18.58
CA LEU A 454 -12.84 25.40 -17.38
C LEU A 454 -12.97 26.30 -16.15
N GLU A 455 -12.37 27.50 -16.13
CA GLU A 455 -12.27 28.35 -14.93
C GLU A 455 -13.63 28.74 -14.35
N PRO A 456 -14.65 29.15 -15.14
CA PRO A 456 -15.99 29.43 -14.60
C PRO A 456 -16.71 28.21 -14.01
N TYR A 457 -16.36 26.98 -14.45
CA TYR A 457 -16.92 25.74 -13.91
C TYR A 457 -16.21 25.34 -12.62
N ALA A 458 -14.90 25.58 -12.52
CA ALA A 458 -14.12 25.46 -11.29
C ALA A 458 -14.62 26.44 -10.21
N ASP A 459 -14.88 27.71 -10.58
CA ASP A 459 -15.47 28.70 -9.69
C ASP A 459 -16.88 28.30 -9.24
N ALA A 460 -17.71 27.76 -10.13
CA ALA A 460 -19.03 27.25 -9.75
C ALA A 460 -18.95 26.11 -8.71
N VAL A 461 -17.94 25.22 -8.81
CA VAL A 461 -17.66 24.19 -7.80
C VAL A 461 -17.20 24.81 -6.47
N LEU A 462 -16.33 25.82 -6.50
CA LEU A 462 -15.84 26.49 -5.29
C LEU A 462 -16.95 27.28 -4.59
N ALA A 463 -17.76 28.04 -5.33
CA ALA A 463 -18.91 28.77 -4.82
C ALA A 463 -19.98 27.82 -4.23
N ALA A 464 -20.23 26.67 -4.87
CA ALA A 464 -21.16 25.66 -4.37
C ALA A 464 -20.69 24.96 -3.07
N ARG A 465 -19.39 24.99 -2.75
CA ARG A 465 -18.86 24.62 -1.42
C ARG A 465 -19.03 25.77 -0.43
N ALA A 466 -18.66 26.99 -0.83
CA ALA A 466 -18.68 28.19 0.02
C ALA A 466 -20.09 28.56 0.54
N ALA A 467 -21.15 28.06 -0.11
CA ALA A 467 -22.52 28.14 0.37
C ALA A 467 -22.80 27.36 1.67
N TYR A 468 -21.87 26.52 2.14
CA TYR A 468 -21.99 25.66 3.32
C TYR A 468 -20.76 25.81 4.24
N PRO A 469 -20.56 26.97 4.89
CA PRO A 469 -19.32 27.29 5.61
C PRO A 469 -19.03 26.37 6.81
N ASP A 470 -20.07 25.83 7.45
CA ASP A 470 -19.96 24.95 8.62
C ASP A 470 -19.76 23.45 8.24
N ALA A 471 -19.84 23.10 6.96
CA ALA A 471 -19.73 21.73 6.47
C ALA A 471 -18.28 21.40 6.05
N THR A 472 -17.79 20.22 6.44
CA THR A 472 -16.43 19.80 6.07
C THR A 472 -16.36 19.31 4.61
N LEU A 473 -15.15 19.25 4.04
CA LEU A 473 -14.96 18.63 2.72
C LEU A 473 -15.25 17.12 2.72
N ALA A 474 -15.34 16.48 3.89
CA ALA A 474 -15.80 15.11 4.00
C ALA A 474 -17.32 15.01 3.84
N ASP A 475 -18.09 15.91 4.46
CA ASP A 475 -19.55 15.95 4.40
C ASP A 475 -20.03 16.38 3.00
N LEU A 476 -19.43 17.44 2.45
CA LEU A 476 -19.76 17.97 1.12
C LEU A 476 -19.45 17.01 -0.04
N TYR A 477 -18.69 15.94 0.21
CA TYR A 477 -18.33 14.91 -0.78
C TYR A 477 -18.68 13.48 -0.34
N ASP A 478 -19.48 13.32 0.72
CA ASP A 478 -20.18 12.05 0.95
C ASP A 478 -21.28 11.89 -0.10
N PRO A 479 -21.40 10.74 -0.80
CA PRO A 479 -22.38 10.59 -1.87
C PRO A 479 -23.83 10.86 -1.46
N ASP A 480 -24.18 10.50 -0.22
CA ASP A 480 -25.55 10.54 0.29
C ASP A 480 -25.92 11.94 0.79
N LEU A 481 -24.92 12.75 1.15
CA LEU A 481 -25.08 14.11 1.69
C LEU A 481 -24.71 15.24 0.71
N MET A 482 -23.98 14.93 -0.37
CA MET A 482 -23.45 15.89 -1.34
C MET A 482 -24.54 16.85 -1.87
N PRO A 483 -24.47 18.17 -1.56
CA PRO A 483 -25.53 19.11 -1.93
C PRO A 483 -25.82 19.15 -3.43
N VAL A 484 -27.10 19.24 -3.80
CA VAL A 484 -27.57 19.23 -5.20
C VAL A 484 -26.90 20.31 -6.06
N GLY A 485 -26.63 21.49 -5.48
CA GLY A 485 -25.89 22.56 -6.16
C GLY A 485 -24.44 22.18 -6.50
N LEU A 486 -23.74 21.55 -5.55
CA LEU A 486 -22.36 21.08 -5.74
C LEU A 486 -22.30 19.90 -6.72
N ARG A 487 -23.21 18.92 -6.57
CA ARG A 487 -23.35 17.79 -7.50
C ARG A 487 -23.68 18.25 -8.93
N ARG A 488 -24.46 19.33 -9.09
CA ARG A 488 -24.70 19.98 -10.38
C ARG A 488 -23.45 20.66 -10.93
N ALA A 489 -22.74 21.45 -10.12
CA ALA A 489 -21.53 22.15 -10.54
C ALA A 489 -20.46 21.18 -11.08
N HIS A 490 -20.27 20.02 -10.42
CA HIS A 490 -19.41 18.96 -10.94
C HIS A 490 -19.91 18.37 -12.26
N ARG A 491 -21.21 18.04 -12.38
CA ARG A 491 -21.77 17.54 -13.65
C ARG A 491 -21.60 18.52 -14.81
N ASP A 492 -21.63 19.83 -14.56
CA ASP A 492 -21.41 20.85 -15.59
C ASP A 492 -19.91 21.04 -15.90
N LEU A 493 -19.02 20.93 -14.91
CA LEU A 493 -17.56 20.85 -15.09
C LEU A 493 -17.13 19.59 -15.88
N ASP A 494 -17.69 18.43 -15.56
CA ASP A 494 -17.42 17.15 -16.22
C ASP A 494 -17.77 17.22 -17.71
N ARG A 495 -18.92 17.81 -18.04
CA ARG A 495 -19.33 18.08 -19.44
C ARG A 495 -18.38 19.05 -20.14
N ALA A 496 -17.74 19.98 -19.43
CA ALA A 496 -16.75 20.89 -20.00
C ALA A 496 -15.41 20.19 -20.25
N VAL A 497 -14.96 19.31 -19.34
CA VAL A 497 -13.74 18.52 -19.48
C VAL A 497 -13.89 17.43 -20.54
N ASP A 498 -14.98 16.65 -20.55
CA ASP A 498 -15.26 15.62 -21.56
C ASP A 498 -15.15 16.17 -23.00
N ARG A 499 -15.57 17.43 -23.22
CA ARG A 499 -15.50 18.15 -24.50
C ARG A 499 -14.09 18.55 -24.95
N LEU A 500 -13.08 18.48 -24.08
CA LEU A 500 -11.67 18.63 -24.45
C LEU A 500 -11.14 17.36 -25.14
N TYR A 501 -11.68 16.20 -24.76
CA TYR A 501 -11.25 14.88 -25.24
C TYR A 501 -11.96 14.48 -26.54
N ARG A 502 -13.29 14.61 -26.60
CA ARG A 502 -14.07 14.31 -27.81
C ARG A 502 -15.39 15.09 -27.88
N ARG A 503 -16.09 15.02 -29.02
CA ARG A 503 -17.38 15.74 -29.24
C ARG A 503 -18.60 15.00 -28.70
N SER A 504 -18.56 13.66 -28.62
CA SER A 504 -19.62 12.82 -28.05
C SER A 504 -19.52 12.75 -26.52
N PRO A 505 -20.63 12.78 -25.77
CA PRO A 505 -20.61 12.60 -24.32
C PRO A 505 -20.07 11.22 -23.96
N PHE A 506 -19.42 11.07 -22.81
CA PHE A 506 -19.04 9.76 -22.28
C PHE A 506 -20.21 9.17 -21.48
N SER A 507 -20.49 7.89 -21.70
CA SER A 507 -21.55 7.13 -21.04
C SER A 507 -21.19 6.69 -19.62
N SER A 508 -19.90 6.43 -19.37
CA SER A 508 -19.39 5.84 -18.13
C SER A 508 -17.92 6.20 -17.89
N ASP A 509 -17.45 6.03 -16.66
CA ASP A 509 -16.02 6.15 -16.31
C ASP A 509 -15.16 5.09 -17.01
N ARG A 510 -15.72 3.91 -17.32
CA ARG A 510 -15.05 2.89 -18.14
C ARG A 510 -14.72 3.43 -19.53
N GLU A 511 -15.69 4.03 -20.21
CA GLU A 511 -15.50 4.60 -21.55
C GLU A 511 -14.49 5.78 -21.53
N ARG A 512 -14.44 6.53 -20.42
CA ARG A 512 -13.40 7.54 -20.20
C ARG A 512 -12.00 6.91 -20.13
N VAL A 513 -11.82 5.82 -19.40
CA VAL A 513 -10.50 5.15 -19.27
C VAL A 513 -10.07 4.43 -20.54
N GLU A 514 -10.99 3.75 -21.25
CA GLU A 514 -10.74 3.16 -22.57
C GLU A 514 -10.20 4.24 -23.54
N HIS A 515 -10.83 5.42 -23.57
CA HIS A 515 -10.38 6.55 -24.37
C HIS A 515 -9.03 7.15 -23.89
N LEU A 516 -8.86 7.33 -22.58
CA LEU A 516 -7.61 7.86 -22.00
C LEU A 516 -6.42 6.96 -22.33
N LEU A 517 -6.56 5.64 -22.28
CA LEU A 517 -5.45 4.74 -22.62
C LEU A 517 -5.14 4.73 -24.12
N GLY A 518 -6.14 4.90 -24.97
CA GLY A 518 -5.95 5.22 -26.38
C GLY A 518 -5.21 6.54 -26.63
N LEU A 519 -5.12 7.45 -25.66
CA LEU A 519 -4.25 8.63 -25.69
C LEU A 519 -2.87 8.35 -25.04
N TYR A 520 -2.82 7.63 -23.91
CA TYR A 520 -1.58 7.22 -23.23
C TYR A 520 -0.64 6.48 -24.19
N GLU A 521 -1.14 5.48 -24.91
CA GLU A 521 -0.40 4.73 -25.92
C GLU A 521 0.27 5.66 -26.94
N LYS A 522 -0.50 6.60 -27.49
CA LYS A 522 -0.06 7.56 -28.50
C LYS A 522 0.98 8.56 -27.96
N MET A 523 0.99 8.84 -26.65
CA MET A 523 2.04 9.61 -25.98
C MET A 523 3.32 8.79 -25.77
N MET A 524 3.20 7.50 -25.47
CA MET A 524 4.36 6.65 -25.17
C MET A 524 5.12 6.19 -26.43
N VAL A 525 4.46 6.07 -27.59
CA VAL A 525 5.12 5.68 -28.85
C VAL A 525 6.27 6.64 -29.26
N PRO A 526 6.09 7.98 -29.30
CA PRO A 526 7.19 8.92 -29.54
C PRO A 526 8.32 8.87 -28.49
N LEU A 527 7.98 8.61 -27.22
CA LEU A 527 8.97 8.49 -26.15
C LEU A 527 9.84 7.25 -26.33
N ALA A 528 9.23 6.09 -26.60
CA ALA A 528 9.93 4.83 -26.82
C ALA A 528 10.90 4.89 -28.01
N ALA A 529 10.52 5.55 -29.10
CA ALA A 529 11.36 5.74 -30.29
C ALA A 529 12.65 6.52 -30.00
N ASN A 530 12.60 7.49 -29.08
CA ASN A 530 13.76 8.30 -28.68
C ASN A 530 14.69 7.59 -27.68
N THR A 531 14.20 6.61 -26.92
CA THR A 531 14.99 5.86 -25.92
C THR A 531 15.89 4.75 -26.50
N ARG A 532 16.62 5.02 -27.60
CA ARG A 532 17.71 4.13 -28.04
C ARG A 532 18.86 4.16 -27.01
N PRO A 533 19.37 3.02 -26.54
CA PRO A 533 20.31 2.99 -25.42
C PRO A 533 21.67 3.57 -25.79
N GLN A 534 22.10 4.62 -25.09
CA GLN A 534 23.48 5.12 -25.18
C GLN A 534 24.44 4.03 -24.73
N ARG A 535 25.37 3.62 -25.61
CA ARG A 535 26.47 2.70 -25.28
C ARG A 535 27.27 3.27 -24.09
N ARG A 536 27.23 2.60 -22.94
CA ARG A 536 28.11 2.90 -21.79
C ARG A 536 29.56 2.88 -22.25
N ARG A 537 30.22 4.05 -22.30
CA ARG A 537 31.68 4.13 -22.42
C ARG A 537 32.28 3.40 -21.22
N ARG A 538 33.01 2.30 -21.46
CA ARG A 538 33.93 1.73 -20.46
C ARG A 538 34.95 2.81 -20.14
N ARG A 539 35.04 3.23 -18.87
CA ARG A 539 36.25 3.90 -18.38
C ARG A 539 37.37 2.86 -18.37
N ARG A 540 38.54 3.26 -18.85
CA ARG A 540 39.81 2.68 -18.42
C ARG A 540 40.23 3.39 -17.14
#